data_AF-A0AAV6LVC4-F1
#
_entry.id   AF-A0AAV6LVC4-F1
#
_cell.length_a   1.000
_cell.length_b   1.000
_cell.length_c   1.000
_cell.angle_alpha   90.00
_cell.angle_beta   90.00
_cell.angle_gamma   90.00
#
_symmetry.space_group_name_H-M   'P 1'
#
loop_
_entity.id
_entity.type
_entity.pdbx_description
1 polymer ?
#
loop_
_entity_poly.entity_id
_entity_poly.type
_entity_poly.pdbx_seq_one_letter_code
_entity_poly.pdbx_strand_id
1 'polypeptide(L)'
;MEKQREKAKSEEMEKLCRRCNRSYLPSSNSSSSCRFHPSFFVCRRHDDQKRDYELGPNDPPYAAKFYDCCGAEDAEASGCTTSFHVSYDE
;
A
#
# COMPACT_ATOMS: atom_id res chain seq x y z
N MET A 1 -24.61 30.66 -8.00
CA MET A 1 -23.73 30.48 -9.19
C MET A 1 -22.71 29.37 -8.93
N GLU A 2 -23.13 28.19 -8.46
CA GLU A 2 -22.19 27.15 -8.00
C GLU A 2 -22.26 25.83 -8.80
N LYS A 3 -23.35 25.58 -9.53
CA LYS A 3 -23.61 24.29 -10.21
C LYS A 3 -22.88 24.06 -11.54
N GLN A 4 -22.02 24.98 -11.98
CA GLN A 4 -21.35 24.88 -13.29
C GLN A 4 -19.89 24.42 -13.23
N ARG A 5 -19.32 24.23 -12.04
CA ARG A 5 -17.90 23.85 -11.90
C ARG A 5 -17.64 22.34 -11.85
N GLU A 6 -18.71 21.54 -11.74
CA GLU A 6 -18.61 20.08 -11.57
C GLU A 6 -18.67 19.31 -12.91
N LYS A 7 -19.10 19.96 -14.00
CA LYS A 7 -19.42 19.27 -15.27
C LYS A 7 -18.29 19.25 -16.31
N ALA A 8 -17.14 19.86 -16.01
CA ALA A 8 -15.96 19.85 -16.89
C ALA A 8 -14.87 18.83 -16.45
N LYS A 9 -15.15 18.00 -15.44
CA LYS A 9 -14.21 17.00 -14.90
C LYS A 9 -14.56 15.56 -15.30
N SER A 10 -15.48 15.39 -16.25
CA SER A 10 -16.08 14.09 -16.62
C SER A 10 -15.53 13.45 -17.90
N GLU A 11 -14.51 14.06 -18.52
CA GLU A 11 -13.78 13.44 -19.66
C GLU A 11 -12.35 13.02 -19.27
N GLU A 12 -11.99 13.14 -18.00
CA GLU A 12 -10.74 12.55 -17.53
C GLU A 12 -10.99 11.09 -17.15
N MET A 13 -10.53 10.20 -18.01
CA MET A 13 -10.64 8.76 -17.79
C MET A 13 -9.89 8.39 -16.49
N GLU A 14 -10.64 7.87 -15.51
CA GLU A 14 -10.06 7.38 -14.26
C GLU A 14 -8.94 6.38 -14.57
N LYS A 15 -7.76 6.64 -14.01
CA LYS A 15 -6.59 5.78 -14.21
C LYS A 15 -6.44 4.86 -13.01
N LEU A 16 -5.93 3.64 -13.25
CA LEU A 16 -5.52 2.74 -12.17
C LEU A 16 -4.09 3.03 -11.75
N CYS A 17 -3.88 3.19 -10.45
CA CYS A 17 -2.55 3.40 -9.91
C CYS A 17 -1.80 2.07 -9.74
N ARG A 18 -0.63 1.93 -10.36
CA ARG A 18 0.20 0.72 -10.26
C ARG A 18 0.83 0.48 -8.88
N ARG A 19 0.80 1.49 -7.99
CA ARG A 19 1.41 1.42 -6.65
C ARG A 19 0.41 0.98 -5.58
N CYS A 20 -0.76 1.59 -5.55
CA CYS A 20 -1.80 1.30 -4.56
C CYS A 20 -2.97 0.49 -5.10
N ASN A 21 -3.00 0.21 -6.41
CA ASN A 21 -4.06 -0.52 -7.11
C ASN A 21 -5.46 0.13 -6.98
N ARG A 22 -5.53 1.44 -6.73
CA ARG A 22 -6.79 2.21 -6.65
C ARG A 22 -6.99 3.06 -7.90
N SER A 23 -8.25 3.27 -8.28
CA SER A 23 -8.61 4.26 -9.30
C SER A 23 -8.36 5.67 -8.77
N TYR A 24 -7.89 6.54 -9.64
CA TYR A 24 -7.66 7.94 -9.34
C TYR A 24 -7.89 8.81 -10.58
N LEU A 25 -8.20 10.08 -10.33
CA LEU A 25 -8.27 11.11 -11.36
C LEU A 25 -6.90 11.81 -11.46
N PRO A 26 -6.23 11.79 -12.62
CA PRO A 26 -4.99 12.54 -12.85
C PRO A 26 -5.06 14.01 -12.40
N SER A 27 -6.17 14.70 -12.63
CA SER A 27 -6.44 16.08 -12.22
C SER A 27 -6.53 16.28 -10.71
N SER A 28 -6.81 15.21 -9.95
CA SER A 28 -6.87 15.23 -8.49
C SER A 28 -5.63 14.61 -7.84
N ASN A 29 -4.61 14.29 -8.64
CA ASN A 29 -3.40 13.68 -8.16
C ASN A 29 -2.52 14.72 -7.44
N SER A 30 -2.20 14.43 -6.19
CA SER A 30 -1.32 15.25 -5.35
C SER A 30 -0.28 14.35 -4.71
N SER A 31 0.78 14.95 -4.16
CA SER A 31 1.87 14.23 -3.50
C SER A 31 1.43 13.40 -2.28
N SER A 32 0.21 13.61 -1.78
CA SER A 32 -0.37 12.86 -0.66
C SER A 32 -1.59 12.02 -1.04
N SER A 33 -1.95 11.94 -2.34
CA SER A 33 -3.16 11.23 -2.78
C SER A 33 -2.99 9.71 -2.77
N CYS A 34 -1.83 9.19 -3.19
CA CYS A 34 -1.57 7.75 -3.27
C CYS A 34 -0.96 7.23 -1.98
N ARG A 35 -1.64 6.32 -1.28
CA ARG A 35 -1.06 5.57 -0.16
C ARG A 35 -0.70 4.15 -0.61
N PHE A 36 0.58 3.80 -0.54
CA PHE A 36 1.07 2.48 -0.94
C PHE A 36 2.18 1.99 -0.01
N HIS A 37 2.44 0.70 -0.04
CA HIS A 37 3.61 0.09 0.59
C HIS A 37 4.72 -0.01 -0.46
N PRO A 38 5.86 0.69 -0.30
CA PRO A 38 6.97 0.64 -1.26
C PRO A 38 7.71 -0.70 -1.19
N SER A 39 7.60 -1.41 -0.08
CA SER A 39 8.15 -2.75 0.10
C SER A 39 7.06 -3.80 -0.06
N PHE A 40 7.44 -4.99 -0.49
CA PHE A 40 6.53 -6.11 -0.69
C PHE A 40 6.07 -6.67 0.65
N PHE A 41 4.88 -7.29 0.65
CA PHE A 41 4.42 -8.07 1.77
C PHE A 41 5.29 -9.34 1.86
N VAL A 42 6.17 -9.39 2.85
CA VAL A 42 7.13 -10.49 3.01
C VAL A 42 6.62 -11.48 4.05
N CYS A 43 6.81 -12.76 3.77
CA CYS A 43 6.64 -13.84 4.74
C CYS A 43 8.03 -14.26 5.20
N ARG A 44 8.59 -13.58 6.21
CA ARG A 44 9.92 -13.89 6.74
C ARG A 44 9.80 -14.24 8.22
N ARG A 45 10.69 -15.12 8.68
CA ARG A 45 10.87 -15.33 10.11
C ARG A 45 11.42 -14.03 10.70
N HIS A 46 10.87 -13.61 11.84
CA HIS A 46 11.33 -12.41 12.53
C HIS A 46 12.74 -12.57 13.15
N ASP A 47 13.36 -13.75 13.01
CA ASP A 47 14.58 -14.15 13.70
C ASP A 47 15.63 -14.66 12.71
N ASP A 48 16.41 -13.76 12.10
CA ASP A 48 17.76 -14.09 11.62
C ASP A 48 18.84 -13.49 12.55
N GLN A 49 18.42 -12.89 13.67
CA GLN A 49 19.31 -12.32 14.67
C GLN A 49 19.01 -12.86 16.06
N LYS A 50 19.24 -14.17 16.22
CA LYS A 50 19.73 -14.81 17.45
C LYS A 50 18.66 -14.99 18.56
N ARG A 51 18.29 -16.25 18.84
CA ARG A 51 18.75 -17.03 20.02
C ARG A 51 18.01 -18.35 20.17
N ASP A 52 18.78 -19.42 20.39
CA ASP A 52 18.66 -20.51 21.38
C ASP A 52 17.34 -20.72 22.17
N TYR A 53 16.15 -20.57 21.58
CA TYR A 53 14.89 -21.00 22.20
C TYR A 53 14.28 -22.09 21.34
N GLU A 54 14.31 -23.30 21.87
CA GLU A 54 13.50 -24.41 21.40
C GLU A 54 12.04 -23.95 21.42
N LEU A 55 11.47 -23.74 20.23
CA LEU A 55 10.04 -23.47 20.06
C LEU A 55 9.27 -24.58 20.80
N GLY A 56 8.54 -24.22 21.85
CA GLY A 56 7.67 -25.16 22.54
C GLY A 56 6.63 -25.72 21.57
N PRO A 57 6.11 -26.94 21.78
CA PRO A 57 5.19 -27.60 20.85
C PRO A 57 3.85 -26.87 20.64
N ASN A 58 3.63 -25.77 21.36
CA ASN A 58 2.42 -24.95 21.33
C ASN A 58 2.66 -23.55 20.74
N ASP A 59 3.89 -23.24 20.31
CA ASP A 59 4.19 -21.96 19.66
C ASP A 59 3.77 -22.05 18.18
N PRO A 60 2.86 -21.17 17.72
CA PRO A 60 2.41 -21.21 16.33
C PRO A 60 3.62 -21.04 15.40
N PRO A 61 3.72 -21.81 14.30
CA PRO A 61 4.85 -21.72 13.38
C PRO A 61 4.86 -20.33 12.75
N TYR A 62 5.66 -19.41 13.31
CA TYR A 62 5.48 -17.99 13.07
C TYR A 62 6.07 -17.57 11.71
N ALA A 63 5.33 -17.85 10.65
CA ALA A 63 5.44 -17.15 9.39
C ALA A 63 4.81 -15.77 9.57
N ALA A 64 5.49 -14.88 10.29
CA ALA A 64 5.11 -13.48 10.37
C ALA A 64 5.02 -12.96 8.94
N LYS A 65 3.82 -12.60 8.50
CA LYS A 65 3.64 -11.90 7.23
C LYS A 65 3.51 -10.44 7.57
N PHE A 66 4.42 -9.63 7.07
CA PHE A 66 4.39 -8.20 7.34
C PHE A 66 4.93 -7.40 6.16
N TYR A 67 4.54 -6.14 6.10
CA TYR A 67 5.15 -5.18 5.21
C TYR A 67 6.48 -4.71 5.80
N ASP A 68 7.58 -4.98 5.11
CA ASP A 68 8.92 -4.55 5.52
C ASP A 68 9.06 -3.01 5.63
N CYS A 69 8.17 -2.24 4.98
CA CYS A 69 8.18 -0.77 5.09
C CYS A 69 7.70 -0.23 6.45
N CYS A 70 6.79 -0.92 7.14
CA CYS A 70 6.12 -0.40 8.34
C CYS A 70 5.87 -1.44 9.43
N GLY A 71 6.19 -2.71 9.17
CA GLY A 71 5.90 -3.82 10.06
C GLY A 71 4.41 -4.19 10.13
N ALA A 72 3.56 -3.64 9.26
CA ALA A 72 2.13 -3.98 9.28
C ALA A 72 1.93 -5.46 8.92
N GLU A 73 1.37 -6.22 9.84
CA GLU A 73 1.14 -7.66 9.68
C GLU A 73 -0.10 -7.98 8.83
N ASP A 74 -0.96 -6.98 8.67
CA ASP A 74 -2.19 -7.08 7.91
C ASP A 74 -1.96 -6.72 6.45
N ALA A 75 -2.31 -7.62 5.53
CA ALA A 75 -2.18 -7.42 4.09
C ALA A 75 -3.12 -6.33 3.54
N GLU A 76 -4.19 -6.00 4.27
CA GLU A 76 -5.14 -4.94 3.92
C GLU A 76 -4.77 -3.60 4.59
N ALA A 77 -3.66 -3.56 5.35
CA ALA A 77 -3.19 -2.34 5.98
C ALA A 77 -3.01 -1.21 4.96
N SER A 78 -3.47 -0.02 5.30
CA SER A 78 -3.29 1.15 4.45
C SER A 78 -1.81 1.41 4.19
N GLY A 79 -1.48 1.81 2.96
CA GLY A 79 -0.10 2.11 2.56
C GLY A 79 0.62 3.05 3.54
N CYS A 80 1.81 2.63 3.96
CA CYS A 80 2.67 3.33 4.91
C CYS A 80 3.25 4.64 4.33
N THR A 81 3.38 4.72 3.00
CA THR A 81 3.97 5.85 2.30
C THR A 81 2.93 6.57 1.45
N THR A 82 3.00 7.91 1.42
CA THR A 82 2.17 8.74 0.56
C THR A 82 2.97 9.35 -0.59
N SER A 83 2.45 9.30 -1.81
CA SER A 83 3.07 9.94 -2.99
C SER A 83 2.00 10.31 -4.02
N PHE A 84 2.44 10.72 -5.21
CA PHE A 84 1.59 10.81 -6.38
C PHE A 84 1.17 9.41 -6.84
N HIS A 85 -0.06 9.29 -7.35
CA HIS A 85 -0.48 8.13 -8.11
C HIS A 85 0.32 8.05 -9.42
N VAL A 86 0.64 6.83 -9.83
CA VAL A 86 1.37 6.55 -11.07
C VAL A 86 0.54 5.58 -11.89
N SER A 87 0.30 5.91 -13.15
CA SER A 87 -0.48 5.06 -14.05
C SER A 87 0.38 3.91 -14.59
N TYR A 88 -0.24 2.89 -15.19
CA TYR A 88 0.48 1.79 -15.82
C TYR A 88 1.17 2.18 -17.15
N ASP A 89 0.77 3.32 -17.72
CA ASP A 89 1.26 3.87 -18.99
C ASP A 89 2.50 4.78 -18.81
N GLU A 90 2.90 5.02 -17.55
CA GLU A 90 4.10 5.78 -17.14
C GLU A 90 5.25 4.85 -16.71
#